data_AF-A0A532UIJ0-F1
#
_entry.id   AF-A0A532UIJ0-F1
#
_cell.length_a   1.000
_cell.length_b   1.000
_cell.length_c   1.000
_cell.angle_alpha   90.00
_cell.angle_beta   90.00
_cell.angle_gamma   90.00
#
_symmetry.space_group_name_H-M   'P 1'
#
loop_
_entity.id
_entity.type
_entity.pdbx_description
1 polymer ?
#
loop_
_entity_poly.entity_id
_entity_poly.type
_entity_poly.pdbx_seq_one_letter_code
_entity_poly.pdbx_strand_id
1 'polypeptide(L)'
;MPFRELKQVIKLIANEKRAYKYLRSFRWHGKPSCPRCGSSSLLYLSDKRYECRGCCSRFSDFSGTCLAGTKLSPSEILLGIKLFELGLSAREASKQAETFSHHKTSNCGL
;
A
#
# COMPACT_ATOMS: atom_id res chain seq x y z
N MET A 1 3.51 13.42 7.20
CA MET A 1 3.66 11.95 7.19
C MET A 1 4.98 11.58 7.85
N PRO A 2 5.13 10.46 8.57
CA PRO A 2 6.37 10.15 9.30
C PRO A 2 7.37 9.44 8.37
N PHE A 3 7.81 10.12 7.31
CA PHE A 3 8.90 9.70 6.43
C PHE A 3 9.88 10.85 6.22
N ARG A 4 10.74 11.14 7.20
CA ARG A 4 11.81 12.13 6.96
C ARG A 4 12.91 11.61 6.03
N GLU A 5 13.26 10.32 6.12
CA GLU A 5 14.48 9.78 5.47
C GLU A 5 14.22 8.71 4.41
N LEU A 6 14.83 8.88 3.21
CA LEU A 6 14.74 7.93 2.08
C LEU A 6 15.27 6.53 2.44
N LYS A 7 16.31 6.45 3.27
CA LYS A 7 16.90 5.17 3.72
C LYS A 7 15.89 4.26 4.42
N GLN A 8 14.91 4.83 5.13
CA GLN A 8 13.87 4.05 5.80
C GLN A 8 12.90 3.43 4.80
N VAL A 9 12.51 4.20 3.77
CA VAL A 9 11.64 3.74 2.69
C VAL A 9 12.30 2.58 1.94
N ILE A 10 13.60 2.69 1.60
CA ILE A 10 14.35 1.64 0.91
C ILE A 10 14.29 0.29 1.67
N LYS A 11 14.42 0.32 3.00
CA LYS A 11 14.31 -0.90 3.84
C LYS A 11 12.91 -1.51 3.84
N LEU A 12 11.87 -0.69 3.72
CA LEU A 12 10.48 -1.15 3.69
C LEU A 12 10.11 -1.74 2.33
N ILE A 13 10.49 -1.08 1.23
CA ILE A 13 10.17 -1.53 -0.13
C ILE A 13 10.93 -2.81 -0.53
N ALA A 14 12.05 -3.11 0.13
CA ALA A 14 12.79 -4.36 -0.06
C ALA A 14 11.98 -5.62 0.32
N ASN A 15 10.86 -5.48 1.04
CA ASN A 15 10.00 -6.61 1.39
C ASN A 15 8.52 -6.22 1.34
N GLU A 16 7.78 -6.81 0.41
CA GLU A 16 6.34 -6.55 0.20
C GLU A 16 5.50 -6.69 1.47
N LYS A 17 5.81 -7.66 2.34
CA LYS A 17 5.07 -7.83 3.61
C LYS A 17 5.35 -6.68 4.58
N ARG A 18 6.56 -6.15 4.60
CA ARG A 18 6.91 -4.97 5.43
C ARG A 18 6.24 -3.71 4.87
N ALA A 19 6.31 -3.52 3.56
CA ALA A 19 5.63 -2.44 2.87
C ALA A 19 4.12 -2.45 3.15
N TYR A 20 3.47 -3.61 3.01
CA TYR A 20 2.06 -3.79 3.30
C TYR A 20 1.71 -3.47 4.76
N LYS A 21 2.47 -4.02 5.72
CA LYS A 21 2.25 -3.77 7.15
C LYS A 21 2.37 -2.29 7.48
N TYR A 22 3.32 -1.59 6.86
CA TYR A 22 3.50 -0.15 7.03
C TYR A 22 2.30 0.63 6.48
N LEU A 23 1.87 0.34 5.24
CA LEU A 23 0.70 1.01 4.65
C LEU A 23 -0.56 0.78 5.48
N ARG A 24 -0.74 -0.45 5.99
CA ARG A 24 -1.85 -0.83 6.87
C ARG A 24 -1.80 -0.09 8.21
N SER A 25 -0.64 -0.02 8.85
CA SER A 25 -0.50 0.69 10.13
C SER A 25 -0.72 2.18 9.95
N PHE A 26 -0.26 2.74 8.83
CA PHE A 26 -0.47 4.14 8.48
C PHE A 26 -1.96 4.45 8.26
N ARG A 27 -2.68 3.60 7.56
CA ARG A 27 -4.12 3.81 7.31
C ARG A 27 -4.96 3.72 8.58
N TRP A 28 -4.76 2.67 9.36
CA TRP A 28 -5.70 2.30 10.42
C TRP A 28 -5.25 2.70 11.82
N HIS A 29 -3.97 3.03 12.02
CA HIS A 29 -3.40 3.26 13.34
C HIS A 29 -3.77 2.16 14.37
N GLY A 30 -3.84 0.91 13.88
CA GLY A 30 -4.22 -0.26 14.68
C GLY A 30 -5.72 -0.51 14.86
N LYS A 31 -6.60 0.39 14.37
CA LYS A 31 -8.07 0.28 14.51
C LYS A 31 -8.77 0.28 13.15
N PRO A 32 -8.91 -0.89 12.48
CA PRO A 32 -9.65 -0.98 11.24
C PRO A 32 -11.13 -0.63 11.43
N SER A 33 -11.71 0.10 10.48
CA SER A 33 -13.13 0.45 10.45
C SER A 33 -13.71 0.33 9.04
N CYS A 34 -15.01 0.09 8.94
CA CYS A 34 -15.67 -0.01 7.63
C CYS A 34 -15.64 1.35 6.91
N PRO A 35 -15.11 1.44 5.68
CA PRO A 35 -15.11 2.69 4.93
C PRO A 35 -16.52 3.11 4.46
N ARG A 36 -17.49 2.19 4.44
CA ARG A 36 -18.88 2.48 4.01
C ARG A 36 -19.75 3.02 5.15
N CYS A 37 -19.67 2.43 6.34
CA CYS A 37 -20.57 2.75 7.46
C CYS A 37 -19.86 3.12 8.78
N GLY A 38 -18.52 3.10 8.82
CA GLY A 38 -17.74 3.44 10.02
C GLY A 38 -17.68 2.37 11.10
N SER A 39 -18.43 1.27 10.99
CA SER A 39 -18.45 0.22 12.01
C SER A 39 -17.07 -0.43 12.21
N SER A 40 -16.71 -0.68 13.48
CA SER A 40 -15.54 -1.47 13.89
C SER A 40 -15.82 -2.98 13.97
N SER A 41 -17.07 -3.40 13.74
CA SER A 41 -17.47 -4.80 13.79
C SER A 41 -17.12 -5.50 12.47
N LEU A 42 -15.88 -5.96 12.38
CA LEU A 42 -15.27 -6.50 11.17
C LEU A 42 -14.85 -7.96 11.35
N LEU A 43 -15.11 -8.77 10.33
CA LEU A 43 -14.55 -10.11 10.18
C LEU A 43 -13.38 -10.07 9.21
N TYR A 44 -12.20 -10.51 9.61
CA TYR A 44 -11.04 -10.64 8.70
C TYR A 44 -11.07 -11.99 8.00
N LEU A 45 -11.02 -11.97 6.67
CA LEU A 45 -11.15 -13.13 5.80
C LEU A 45 -9.78 -13.66 5.37
N SER A 46 -9.74 -14.91 4.91
CA SER A 46 -8.52 -15.59 4.45
C SER A 46 -7.89 -14.94 3.21
N ASP A 47 -8.70 -14.27 2.38
CA ASP A 47 -8.27 -13.52 1.19
C ASP A 47 -7.70 -12.13 1.51
N LYS A 48 -7.43 -11.83 2.79
CA LYS A 48 -6.92 -10.55 3.31
C LYS A 48 -7.90 -9.38 3.13
N ARG A 49 -9.19 -9.67 3.03
CA ARG A 49 -10.25 -8.66 3.07
C ARG A 49 -10.97 -8.66 4.42
N TYR A 50 -11.76 -7.63 4.63
CA TYR A 50 -12.69 -7.52 5.75
C TYR A 50 -14.11 -7.64 5.24
N GLU A 51 -14.96 -8.27 6.02
CA GLU A 51 -16.41 -8.19 5.88
C GLU A 51 -16.98 -7.41 7.07
N CYS A 52 -17.73 -6.35 6.77
CA CYS A 52 -18.37 -5.54 7.80
C CYS A 52 -19.68 -6.20 8.25
N ARG A 53 -19.81 -6.51 9.54
CA ARG A 53 -21.06 -7.07 10.09
C ARG A 53 -22.21 -6.07 10.13
N GLY A 54 -21.91 -4.77 10.19
CA GLY A 54 -22.95 -3.73 10.24
C GLY A 54 -23.62 -3.42 8.90
N CYS A 55 -22.97 -3.65 7.76
CA CYS A 55 -23.50 -3.28 6.44
C CYS A 55 -23.25 -4.34 5.35
N CYS A 56 -22.70 -5.48 5.74
CA CYS A 56 -22.36 -6.64 4.89
C CYS A 56 -21.42 -6.30 3.71
N SER A 57 -20.72 -5.16 3.75
CA SER A 57 -19.76 -4.80 2.71
C SER A 57 -18.46 -5.59 2.86
N ARG A 58 -17.87 -6.02 1.74
CA ARG A 58 -16.49 -6.51 1.69
C ARG A 58 -15.53 -5.42 1.22
N PHE A 59 -14.38 -5.30 1.88
CA PHE A 59 -13.39 -4.28 1.55
C PHE A 59 -11.96 -4.73 1.93
N SER A 60 -10.93 -4.17 1.29
CA SER A 60 -9.53 -4.42 1.62
C SER A 60 -8.91 -3.25 2.40
N ASP A 61 -7.66 -3.40 2.85
CA ASP A 61 -6.90 -2.30 3.45
C ASP A 61 -6.71 -1.09 2.50
N PHE A 62 -6.98 -1.21 1.20
CA PHE A 62 -6.91 -0.09 0.24
C PHE A 62 -8.27 0.42 -0.26
N SER A 63 -9.37 -0.30 -0.01
CA SER A 63 -10.71 0.12 -0.44
C SER A 63 -11.08 1.51 0.09
N GLY A 64 -11.68 2.35 -0.75
CA GLY A 64 -12.05 3.72 -0.38
C GLY A 64 -10.87 4.70 -0.27
N THR A 65 -9.70 4.36 -0.82
CA THR A 65 -8.58 5.30 -1.00
C THR A 65 -8.30 5.51 -2.49
N CYS A 66 -7.50 6.51 -2.84
CA CYS A 66 -7.01 6.71 -4.20
C CYS A 66 -6.18 5.53 -4.75
N LEU A 67 -5.73 4.62 -3.87
CA LEU A 67 -4.97 3.42 -4.23
C LEU A 67 -5.87 2.20 -4.52
N ALA A 68 -7.19 2.35 -4.33
CA ALA A 68 -8.14 1.29 -4.63
C ALA A 68 -8.13 0.95 -6.13
N GLY A 69 -8.01 -0.34 -6.46
CA GLY A 69 -8.01 -0.81 -7.85
C GLY A 69 -6.71 -0.57 -8.62
N THR A 70 -5.67 -0.03 -7.98
CA THR A 70 -4.35 0.07 -8.61
C THR A 70 -3.72 -1.32 -8.81
N LYS A 71 -2.92 -1.47 -9.87
CA LYS A 71 -2.10 -2.67 -10.11
C LYS A 71 -0.74 -2.62 -9.40
N LEU A 72 -0.50 -1.58 -8.59
CA LEU A 72 0.76 -1.35 -7.91
C LEU A 72 0.89 -2.26 -6.69
N SER A 73 2.07 -2.82 -6.51
CA SER A 73 2.46 -3.53 -5.30
C SER A 73 2.58 -2.58 -4.10
N PRO A 74 2.43 -3.07 -2.85
CA PRO A 74 2.68 -2.27 -1.65
C PRO A 74 4.02 -1.53 -1.65
N SER A 75 5.08 -2.15 -2.18
CA SER A 75 6.38 -1.51 -2.33
C SER A 75 6.36 -0.36 -3.34
N GLU A 76 5.74 -0.53 -4.50
CA GLU A 76 5.60 0.52 -5.52
C GLU A 76 4.75 1.69 -5.02
N ILE A 77 3.68 1.41 -4.29
CA ILE A 77 2.84 2.45 -3.66
C ILE A 77 3.69 3.29 -2.69
N LEU A 78 4.46 2.66 -1.80
CA LEU A 78 5.31 3.38 -0.85
C LEU A 78 6.38 4.22 -1.54
N LEU A 79 7.00 3.67 -2.57
CA LEU A 79 7.97 4.40 -3.38
C LEU A 79 7.30 5.60 -4.05
N GLY A 80 6.17 5.41 -4.73
CA GLY A 80 5.42 6.47 -5.38
C GLY A 80 5.08 7.60 -4.40
N ILE A 81 4.53 7.28 -3.23
CA ILE A 81 4.24 8.27 -2.17
C ILE A 81 5.51 9.05 -1.79
N LYS A 82 6.66 8.37 -1.65
CA LYS A 82 7.91 9.04 -1.30
C LYS A 82 8.41 9.96 -2.41
N LEU A 83 8.29 9.55 -3.68
CA LEU A 83 8.68 10.37 -4.81
C LEU A 83 7.81 11.63 -4.90
N PHE A 84 6.50 11.50 -4.71
CA PHE A 84 5.59 12.65 -4.64
C PHE A 84 5.93 13.58 -3.46
N GLU A 85 6.28 13.04 -2.29
CA GLU A 85 6.70 13.85 -1.12
C GLU A 85 7.98 14.64 -1.40
N LEU A 86 8.92 14.09 -2.17
CA LEU A 86 10.17 14.76 -2.56
C LEU A 86 9.97 15.88 -3.60
N GLY A 87 8.73 16.19 -3.96
CA GLY A 87 8.40 17.28 -4.88
C GLY A 87 8.67 16.94 -6.36
N LEU A 88 8.87 15.66 -6.68
CA LEU A 88 8.97 15.23 -8.08
C LEU A 88 7.63 15.42 -8.76
N SER A 89 7.66 15.91 -10.00
CA SER A 89 6.46 15.94 -10.83
C SER A 89 5.97 14.52 -11.09
N ALA A 90 4.67 14.35 -11.34
CA ALA A 90 4.07 13.03 -11.62
C ALA A 90 4.79 12.29 -12.77
N ARG A 91 5.33 13.02 -13.74
CA ARG A 91 6.09 12.46 -14.88
C ARG A 91 7.44 11.88 -14.43
N GLU A 92 8.16 12.61 -13.59
CA GLU A 92 9.46 12.17 -13.06
C GLU A 92 9.29 11.00 -12.11
N ALA A 93 8.25 11.03 -11.28
CA ALA A 93 7.90 9.92 -10.39
C ALA A 93 7.56 8.63 -11.18
N SER A 94 6.80 8.74 -12.29
CA SER A 94 6.49 7.59 -13.17
C SER A 94 7.76 6.97 -13.75
N LYS A 95 8.64 7.79 -14.34
CA LYS A 95 9.89 7.34 -14.97
C LYS A 95 10.81 6.64 -13.97
N GLN A 96 10.89 7.16 -12.75
CA GLN A 96 11.65 6.53 -11.68
C GLN A 96 11.01 5.21 -11.24
N ALA A 97 9.69 5.17 -11.02
CA ALA A 97 8.99 3.94 -10.64
C ALA A 97 9.18 2.80 -11.65
N GLU A 98 9.10 3.10 -12.95
CA GLU A 98 9.35 2.14 -14.04
C GLU A 98 10.77 1.54 -13.96
N THR A 99 11.77 2.34 -13.60
CA THR A 99 13.16 1.88 -13.46
C THR A 99 13.31 0.81 -12.36
N PHE A 100 12.48 0.85 -11.31
CA PHE A 100 12.50 -0.16 -10.24
C PHE A 100 11.75 -1.45 -10.60
N SER A 101 10.80 -1.40 -11.53
CA SER A 101 10.04 -2.57 -11.98
C SER A 101 10.91 -3.54 -12.81
N HIS A 102 11.96 -3.06 -13.48
CA HIS A 102 12.86 -3.87 -14.30
C HIS A 102 13.80 -4.82 -13.51
N HIS A 103 13.89 -4.68 -12.18
CA HIS A 103 14.68 -5.60 -11.35
C HIS A 103 13.94 -6.90 -10.94
N LYS A 104 12.67 -7.08 -11.34
CA LYS A 104 11.91 -8.34 -11.08
C LYS A 104 11.97 -9.36 -12.24
N THR A 105 12.66 -9.07 -13.34
CA THR A 105 12.89 -10.04 -14.45
C THR A 105 14.35 -10.50 -14.49
N SER A 106 14.81 -11.19 -13.44
CA SER A 106 16.05 -11.99 -13.48
C SER A 106 16.14 -12.90 -12.25
N ASN A 107 15.15 -13.77 -12.07
CA ASN A 107 15.38 -15.14 -11.60
C ASN A 107 14.12 -16.01 -11.77
N CYS A 108 13.88 -16.46 -12.99
CA CYS A 108 13.15 -17.69 -13.24
C CYS A 108 13.97 -18.43 -14.30
N GLY A 109 14.95 -19.18 -13.80
CA GLY A 109 15.95 -19.87 -14.59
C GLY A 109 16.82 -20.70 -13.66
N LEU A 110 16.23 -21.80 -13.19
CA LEU A 110 16.80 -23.13 -12.90
C LEU A 110 15.75 -23.94 -12.12
#